data_AF-A0A959EHB4-F1
#
_entry.id   AF-A0A959EHB4-F1
#
_cell.length_a   1.000
_cell.length_b   1.000
_cell.length_c   1.000
_cell.angle_alpha   90.00
_cell.angle_beta   90.00
_cell.angle_gamma   90.00
#
_symmetry.space_group_name_H-M   'P 1'
#
loop_
_entity.id
_entity.type
_entity.pdbx_description
1 polymer ?
#
loop_
_entity_poly.entity_id
_entity_poly.type
_entity_poly.pdbx_seq_one_letter_code
_entity_poly.pdbx_strand_id
1 'polypeptide(L)'
;MNLETKQVAKSVTDVNIGIQQEKRKGAVEMLKHLLADEHVLYIKLRNYHWNVSGIHFQQLHAFFEEQYTALSITIDDIAERIRSLGFFAPGSMEEFKAYSRLEETPHLNGNAQQMLENLLQDHEAIIQSLRKDQEAAVEQ
;
A
#
# COMPACT_ATOMS: atom_id res chain seq x y z
N MET A 1 27.45 -44.32 -1.27
CA MET A 1 28.08 -43.19 -1.99
C MET A 1 27.28 -43.00 -3.25
N ASN A 2 26.46 -41.96 -3.47
CA ASN A 2 26.27 -40.62 -2.89
C ASN A 2 24.73 -40.36 -2.96
N LEU A 3 23.98 -39.92 -1.93
CA LEU A 3 24.01 -38.65 -1.20
C LEU A 3 24.21 -37.41 -2.08
N GLU A 4 23.15 -36.99 -2.76
CA GLU A 4 22.93 -35.58 -3.11
C GLU A 4 21.51 -35.18 -2.72
N THR A 5 21.41 -34.78 -1.46
CA THR A 5 20.64 -33.64 -0.94
C THR A 5 19.62 -33.01 -1.87
N LYS A 6 18.34 -33.40 -1.70
CA LYS A 6 17.23 -32.46 -1.85
C LYS A 6 17.41 -31.38 -0.79
N GLN A 7 17.95 -30.23 -1.18
CA GLN A 7 17.84 -29.02 -0.39
C GLN A 7 16.36 -28.64 -0.41
N VAL A 8 15.62 -29.12 0.59
CA VAL A 8 14.28 -28.62 0.89
C VAL A 8 14.49 -27.16 1.25
N ALA A 9 14.16 -26.26 0.32
CA ALA A 9 14.10 -24.84 0.61
C ALA A 9 13.27 -24.68 1.88
N LYS A 10 13.87 -24.15 2.94
CA LYS A 10 13.23 -23.90 4.22
C LYS A 10 11.98 -23.06 3.91
N SER A 11 10.81 -23.67 4.00
CA SER A 11 9.58 -23.00 3.57
C SER A 11 9.40 -21.74 4.40
N VAL A 12 8.91 -20.69 3.76
CA VAL A 12 8.56 -19.38 4.34
C VAL A 12 7.59 -19.49 5.55
N THR A 13 7.12 -20.69 5.84
CA THR A 13 6.22 -21.11 6.90
C THR A 13 6.85 -21.21 8.31
N ASP A 14 8.17 -21.10 8.46
CA ASP A 14 8.85 -21.35 9.76
C ASP A 14 8.95 -20.11 10.68
N VAL A 15 8.06 -19.12 10.49
CA VAL A 15 7.97 -17.93 11.34
C VAL A 15 7.29 -18.29 12.67
N ASN A 16 8.07 -18.32 13.75
CA ASN A 16 7.63 -18.60 15.11
C ASN A 16 7.75 -17.36 16.01
N ILE A 17 6.76 -16.46 15.92
CA ILE A 17 6.72 -15.18 16.65
C ILE A 17 5.60 -15.12 17.70
N GLY A 18 5.09 -16.28 18.12
CA GLY A 18 3.98 -16.36 19.08
C GLY A 18 2.60 -16.00 18.52
N ILE A 19 2.44 -15.92 17.19
CA ILE A 19 1.15 -15.66 16.52
C ILE A 19 0.82 -16.83 15.59
N GLN A 20 -0.38 -17.41 15.75
CA GLN A 20 -0.89 -18.49 14.92
C GLN A 20 -0.90 -18.10 13.43
N GLN A 21 -0.62 -19.06 12.54
CA GLN A 21 -0.48 -18.80 11.11
C GLN A 21 -1.76 -18.23 10.50
N GLU A 22 -2.93 -18.71 10.94
CA GLU A 22 -4.24 -18.27 10.50
C GLU A 22 -4.46 -16.79 10.83
N LYS A 23 -4.11 -16.37 12.05
CA LYS A 23 -4.19 -14.96 12.48
C LYS A 23 -3.21 -14.08 11.69
N ARG A 24 -1.99 -14.58 11.44
CA ARG A 24 -1.02 -13.87 10.57
C ARG A 24 -1.56 -13.71 9.15
N LYS A 25 -2.23 -14.73 8.61
CA LYS A 25 -2.83 -14.68 7.26
C LYS A 25 -3.92 -13.62 7.17
N GLY A 26 -4.81 -13.53 8.16
CA GLY A 26 -5.84 -12.47 8.22
C GLY A 26 -5.23 -11.07 8.21
N ALA A 27 -4.25 -10.83 9.09
CA ALA A 27 -3.53 -9.55 9.14
C ALA A 27 -2.78 -9.24 7.83
N VAL A 28 -2.19 -10.25 7.19
CA VAL A 28 -1.49 -10.07 5.91
C VAL A 28 -2.44 -9.70 4.78
N GLU A 29 -3.64 -10.27 4.70
CA GLU A 29 -4.58 -9.87 3.64
C GLU A 29 -5.02 -8.41 3.78
N MET A 30 -5.27 -7.93 5.00
CA MET A 30 -5.52 -6.51 5.25
C MET A 30 -4.33 -5.64 4.81
N LEU A 31 -3.10 -6.04 5.17
CA LEU A 31 -1.89 -5.30 4.81
C LEU A 31 -1.63 -5.29 3.30
N LYS A 32 -2.02 -6.33 2.56
CA LYS A 32 -1.91 -6.34 1.08
C LYS A 32 -2.85 -5.35 0.43
N HIS A 33 -4.09 -5.24 0.92
CA HIS A 33 -5.02 -4.21 0.47
C HIS A 33 -4.48 -2.81 0.77
N LEU A 34 -4.00 -2.59 2.00
CA LEU A 34 -3.38 -1.30 2.37
C LEU A 34 -2.16 -0.97 1.49
N LEU A 35 -1.25 -1.94 1.28
CA LEU A 35 -0.09 -1.75 0.43
C LEU A 35 -0.47 -1.31 -0.98
N ALA A 36 -1.52 -1.91 -1.55
CA ALA A 36 -2.02 -1.57 -2.87
C ALA A 36 -2.67 -0.19 -2.91
N ASP A 37 -3.49 0.16 -1.92
CA ASP A 37 -4.10 1.49 -1.79
C ASP A 37 -3.02 2.58 -1.73
N GLU A 38 -2.00 2.39 -0.89
CA GLU A 38 -0.90 3.35 -0.74
C GLU A 38 -0.07 3.49 -2.03
N HIS A 39 0.12 2.42 -2.80
CA HIS A 39 0.77 2.51 -4.11
C HIS A 39 -0.06 3.29 -5.14
N VAL A 40 -1.38 3.07 -5.18
CA VAL A 40 -2.27 3.85 -6.05
C VAL A 40 -2.23 5.32 -5.66
N LEU A 41 -2.27 5.62 -4.36
CA LEU A 41 -2.18 7.00 -3.86
C LEU A 41 -0.83 7.65 -4.17
N TYR A 42 0.27 6.91 -4.03
CA TYR A 42 1.63 7.37 -4.37
C TYR A 42 1.75 7.75 -5.84
N ILE A 43 1.26 6.90 -6.75
CA ILE A 43 1.27 7.19 -8.19
C ILE A 43 0.36 8.38 -8.51
N LYS A 44 -0.80 8.47 -7.86
CA LYS A 44 -1.73 9.60 -8.00
C LYS A 44 -1.10 10.92 -7.56
N LEU A 45 -0.39 10.94 -6.43
CA LEU A 45 0.34 12.12 -5.95
C LEU A 45 1.47 12.53 -6.90
N ARG A 46 2.20 11.58 -7.49
CA ARG A 46 3.18 11.91 -8.56
C ARG A 46 2.52 12.52 -9.78
N ASN A 47 1.39 11.95 -10.22
CA ASN A 47 0.58 12.53 -11.30
C ASN A 47 0.17 13.98 -10.98
N TYR A 48 -0.28 14.26 -9.75
CA TYR A 48 -0.67 15.61 -9.34
C TYR A 48 0.52 16.56 -9.23
N HIS A 49 1.64 16.11 -8.66
CA HIS A 49 2.89 16.85 -8.59
C HIS A 49 3.37 17.28 -9.97
N TRP A 50 3.33 16.39 -10.97
CA TRP A 50 3.77 16.71 -12.33
C TRP A 50 2.81 17.67 -13.05
N ASN A 51 1.51 17.55 -12.81
CA ASN A 51 0.50 18.14 -13.69
C ASN A 51 -0.31 19.29 -13.07
N VAL A 52 -0.13 19.60 -11.78
CA VAL A 52 -0.77 20.77 -11.17
C VAL A 52 -0.34 22.06 -11.87
N SER A 53 -1.25 23.01 -12.01
CA SER A 53 -0.98 24.30 -12.66
C SER A 53 -1.75 25.45 -12.00
N GLY A 54 -1.50 26.68 -12.44
CA GLY A 54 -2.16 27.89 -11.95
C GLY A 54 -1.38 28.61 -10.84
N ILE A 55 -2.02 29.59 -10.21
CA ILE A 55 -1.35 30.53 -9.29
C ILE A 55 -0.76 29.86 -8.03
N HIS A 56 -1.25 28.67 -7.68
CA HIS A 56 -0.80 27.90 -6.52
C HIS A 56 0.24 26.82 -6.87
N PHE A 57 0.75 26.81 -8.11
CA PHE A 57 1.63 25.75 -8.63
C PHE A 57 2.77 25.39 -7.66
N GLN A 58 3.60 26.35 -7.26
CA GLN A 58 4.79 26.09 -6.43
C GLN A 58 4.43 25.43 -5.10
N GLN A 59 3.38 25.92 -4.43
CA GLN A 59 2.95 25.41 -3.13
C GLN A 59 2.40 23.99 -3.25
N LEU A 60 1.52 23.75 -4.23
CA LEU A 60 0.88 22.44 -4.40
C LEU A 60 1.85 21.40 -4.96
N HIS A 61 2.75 21.79 -5.86
CA HIS A 61 3.81 20.93 -6.36
C HIS A 61 4.70 20.40 -5.24
N ALA A 62 5.18 21.28 -4.35
CA ALA A 62 5.95 20.89 -3.16
C ALA A 62 5.12 20.06 -2.18
N PHE A 63 3.86 20.43 -1.94
CA PHE A 63 2.95 19.69 -1.08
C PHE A 63 2.77 18.23 -1.55
N PHE A 64 2.49 18.00 -2.83
CA PHE A 64 2.33 16.65 -3.36
C PHE A 64 3.63 15.83 -3.28
N GLU A 65 4.80 16.47 -3.41
CA GLU A 65 6.11 15.82 -3.21
C GLU A 65 6.35 15.38 -1.78
N GLU A 66 6.06 16.26 -0.82
CA GLU A 66 6.13 15.93 0.60
C GLU A 66 5.28 14.70 0.92
N GLN A 67 4.05 14.66 0.39
CA GLN A 67 3.13 13.54 0.59
C GLN A 67 3.64 12.24 -0.03
N TYR A 68 4.03 12.21 -1.32
CA TYR A 68 4.51 10.96 -1.92
C TYR A 68 5.81 10.47 -1.28
N THR A 69 6.63 11.39 -0.74
CA THR A 69 7.86 11.02 -0.03
C THR A 69 7.53 10.35 1.29
N ALA A 70 6.56 10.87 2.05
CA ALA A 70 6.06 10.20 3.24
C ALA A 70 5.46 8.83 2.92
N LEU A 71 4.65 8.72 1.85
CA LEU A 71 4.07 7.44 1.43
C LEU A 71 5.13 6.42 1.04
N SER A 72 6.26 6.83 0.46
CA SER A 72 7.34 5.88 0.10
C SER A 72 7.90 5.13 1.32
N ILE A 73 7.96 5.79 2.48
CA ILE A 73 8.38 5.18 3.75
C ILE A 73 7.28 4.23 4.25
N THR A 74 6.03 4.71 4.27
CA THR A 74 4.88 3.91 4.69
C THR A 74 4.72 2.63 3.85
N ILE A 75 4.90 2.72 2.54
CA ILE A 75 4.84 1.60 1.60
C ILE A 75 5.89 0.53 1.97
N ASP A 76 7.12 0.95 2.25
CA ASP A 76 8.20 0.04 2.63
C ASP A 76 7.88 -0.63 3.97
N ASP A 77 7.48 0.14 4.98
CA ASP A 77 7.08 -0.37 6.30
C ASP A 77 5.96 -1.43 6.20
N ILE A 78 4.95 -1.21 5.35
CA ILE A 78 3.86 -2.17 5.14
C ILE A 78 4.37 -3.44 4.45
N ALA A 79 5.18 -3.29 3.39
CA ALA A 79 5.73 -4.42 2.66
C ALA A 79 6.63 -5.27 3.57
N GLU A 80 7.53 -4.63 4.32
CA GLU A 80 8.37 -5.30 5.31
C GLU A 80 7.56 -5.92 6.43
N ARG A 81 6.44 -5.31 6.84
CA ARG A 81 5.54 -5.91 7.82
C ARG A 81 4.95 -7.22 7.31
N ILE A 82 4.49 -7.28 6.06
CA ILE A 82 4.01 -8.51 5.42
C ILE A 82 5.12 -9.58 5.42
N ARG A 83 6.36 -9.20 5.07
CA ARG A 83 7.53 -10.10 5.09
C ARG A 83 7.84 -10.60 6.49
N SER A 84 7.78 -9.75 7.51
CA SER A 84 8.00 -10.10 8.91
C SER A 84 6.96 -11.11 9.44
N LEU A 85 5.75 -11.07 8.89
CA LEU A 85 4.68 -12.04 9.19
C LEU A 85 4.85 -13.35 8.41
N GLY A 86 5.90 -13.52 7.61
CA GLY A 86 6.18 -14.76 6.88
C GLY A 86 5.34 -14.94 5.62
N PHE A 87 4.96 -13.86 4.94
CA PHE A 87 4.26 -13.91 3.65
C PHE A 87 4.96 -13.00 2.64
N PHE A 88 4.81 -13.25 1.35
CA PHE A 88 5.37 -12.37 0.32
C PHE A 88 4.49 -11.13 0.14
N ALA A 89 5.13 -9.96 0.05
CA ALA A 89 4.45 -8.72 -0.29
C ALA A 89 4.20 -8.68 -1.81
N PRO A 90 3.01 -8.25 -2.26
CA PRO A 90 2.75 -7.89 -3.65
C PRO A 90 3.76 -6.84 -4.14
N GLY A 91 4.15 -6.91 -5.42
CA GLY A 91 5.19 -6.03 -5.96
C GLY A 91 5.01 -5.65 -7.42
N SER A 92 3.95 -6.11 -8.08
CA SER A 92 3.63 -5.76 -9.47
C SER A 92 2.39 -4.88 -9.57
N MET A 93 2.31 -4.11 -10.66
CA MET A 93 1.14 -3.27 -10.94
C MET A 93 -0.14 -4.09 -11.12
N GLU A 94 -0.04 -5.31 -11.64
CA GLU A 94 -1.17 -6.24 -11.74
C GLU A 94 -1.70 -6.62 -10.36
N GLU A 95 -0.81 -6.96 -9.43
CA GLU A 95 -1.21 -7.28 -8.06
C GLU A 95 -1.77 -6.06 -7.34
N PHE A 96 -1.13 -4.89 -7.46
CA PHE A 96 -1.67 -3.67 -6.84
C PHE A 96 -3.04 -3.32 -7.39
N LYS A 97 -3.28 -3.49 -8.69
CA LYS A 97 -4.62 -3.29 -9.26
C LYS A 97 -5.64 -4.32 -8.76
N ALA A 98 -5.22 -5.56 -8.52
CA ALA A 98 -6.10 -6.61 -8.01
C ALA A 98 -6.45 -6.41 -6.52
N TYR A 99 -5.55 -5.82 -5.73
CA TYR A 99 -5.72 -5.61 -4.30
C TYR A 99 -6.24 -4.21 -3.93
N SER A 100 -6.02 -3.19 -4.76
CA SER A 100 -6.43 -1.82 -4.44
C SER A 100 -7.94 -1.72 -4.31
N ARG A 101 -8.37 -0.96 -3.31
CA ARG A 101 -9.74 -0.49 -3.07
C ARG A 101 -9.93 0.94 -3.59
N LEU A 102 -8.84 1.62 -3.96
CA LEU A 102 -8.86 2.91 -4.61
C LEU A 102 -8.84 2.77 -6.14
N GLU A 103 -9.47 3.74 -6.80
CA GLU A 103 -9.45 3.89 -8.24
C GLU A 103 -8.33 4.83 -8.69
N GLU A 104 -7.73 4.52 -9.84
CA GLU A 104 -6.78 5.41 -10.50
C GLU A 104 -7.49 6.70 -10.96
N THR A 105 -6.75 7.81 -10.98
CA THR A 105 -7.28 9.08 -11.50
C THR A 105 -6.54 9.47 -12.79
N PRO A 106 -7.25 9.68 -13.91
CA PRO A 106 -6.63 10.16 -15.13
C PRO A 106 -6.14 11.60 -14.98
N HIS A 107 -5.54 12.14 -16.03
CA HIS A 107 -5.06 13.51 -16.05
C HIS A 107 -6.21 14.52 -15.80
N LEU A 108 -6.06 15.39 -14.80
CA LEU A 108 -7.07 16.39 -14.40
C LEU A 108 -6.85 17.78 -15.04
N ASN A 109 -6.01 17.86 -16.08
CA ASN A 109 -5.69 19.11 -16.80
C ASN A 109 -5.24 20.26 -15.88
N GLY A 110 -4.51 19.91 -14.82
CA GLY A 110 -3.99 20.85 -13.84
C GLY A 110 -5.02 21.51 -12.93
N ASN A 111 -6.24 20.96 -12.81
CA ASN A 111 -7.25 21.42 -11.86
C ASN A 111 -6.86 21.08 -10.42
N ALA A 112 -6.26 22.06 -9.73
CA ALA A 112 -5.81 21.94 -8.34
C ALA A 112 -6.94 21.60 -7.36
N GLN A 113 -8.12 22.19 -7.52
CA GLN A 113 -9.24 21.95 -6.60
C GLN A 113 -9.68 20.48 -6.66
N GLN A 114 -9.84 19.94 -7.87
CA GLN A 114 -10.24 18.55 -8.05
C GLN A 114 -9.17 17.57 -7.57
N MET A 115 -7.88 17.89 -7.74
CA MET A 115 -6.79 17.10 -7.18
C MET A 115 -6.88 16.99 -5.65
N LEU A 116 -7.18 18.11 -4.96
CA LEU A 116 -7.33 18.15 -3.51
C LEU A 116 -8.59 17.41 -3.04
N GLU A 117 -9.71 17.58 -3.74
CA GLU A 117 -10.96 16.86 -3.46
C GLU A 117 -10.77 15.34 -3.57
N ASN A 118 -10.12 14.88 -4.64
CA ASN A 118 -9.81 13.47 -4.83
C ASN A 118 -8.88 12.95 -3.73
N LEU A 119 -7.82 13.70 -3.42
CA LEU A 119 -6.85 13.31 -2.39
C LEU A 119 -7.52 13.16 -1.01
N LEU A 120 -8.42 14.08 -0.65
CA LEU A 120 -9.20 13.99 0.58
C LEU A 120 -10.08 12.73 0.60
N GLN A 121 -10.82 12.48 -0.48
CA GLN A 121 -11.69 11.31 -0.59
C GLN A 121 -10.92 10.00 -0.49
N ASP A 122 -9.75 9.89 -1.13
CA ASP A 122 -8.91 8.70 -1.07
C ASP A 122 -8.39 8.45 0.36
N HIS A 123 -7.92 9.49 1.05
CA HIS A 123 -7.49 9.36 2.44
C HIS A 123 -8.65 8.95 3.35
N GLU A 124 -9.83 9.54 3.19
CA GLU A 124 -11.03 9.15 3.95
C GLU A 124 -11.43 7.70 3.68
N ALA A 125 -11.36 7.24 2.43
CA ALA A 125 -11.64 5.87 2.03
C ALA A 125 -10.65 4.88 2.67
N ILE A 126 -9.35 5.18 2.65
CA ILE A 126 -8.32 4.38 3.33
C ILE A 126 -8.60 4.32 4.83
N ILE A 127 -8.91 5.46 5.47
CA ILE A 127 -9.21 5.51 6.91
C ILE A 127 -10.43 4.64 7.26
N GLN A 128 -11.51 4.72 6.48
CA GLN A 128 -12.71 3.91 6.71
C GLN A 128 -12.40 2.42 6.54
N SER A 129 -11.62 2.06 5.53
CA SER A 129 -11.17 0.69 5.30
C SER A 129 -10.32 0.17 6.46
N LEU A 130 -9.33 0.94 6.92
CA LEU A 130 -8.48 0.58 8.06
C LEU A 130 -9.27 0.35 9.34
N ARG A 131 -10.31 1.15 9.61
CA ARG A 131 -11.19 0.96 10.77
C ARG A 131 -11.95 -0.37 10.70
N LYS A 132 -12.50 -0.69 9.52
CA LYS A 132 -13.20 -1.98 9.29
C LYS A 132 -12.23 -3.17 9.42
N ASP A 133 -11.05 -3.03 8.83
CA ASP A 133 -10.00 -4.05 8.88
C ASP A 133 -9.59 -4.31 10.35
N GLN A 134 -9.41 -3.26 11.15
CA GLN A 134 -9.06 -3.37 12.57
C GLN A 134 -10.14 -4.11 13.37
N GLU A 135 -11.41 -3.78 13.17
CA GLU A 135 -12.54 -4.46 13.83
C GLU A 135 -12.54 -5.96 13.49
N ALA A 136 -12.39 -6.29 12.21
CA ALA A 136 -12.31 -7.68 11.74
C ALA A 136 -11.10 -8.44 12.30
N ALA A 137 -9.99 -7.76 12.59
CA ALA A 137 -8.79 -8.36 13.18
C ALA A 137 -8.92 -8.62 14.68
N VAL A 138 -9.73 -7.84 15.41
CA VAL A 138 -9.96 -8.03 16.85
C VAL A 138 -10.94 -9.18 17.12
N GLU A 139 -11.88 -9.43 16.20
CA GLU A 139 -12.88 -10.49 16.33
C GLU A 139 -12.34 -11.91 16.03
N GLN A 140 -11.11 -12.03 15.52
CA GLN A 140 -10.44 -13.28 15.14
C GLN A 140 -9.40 -13.75 16.17
#